data_AF-A0A5Q4TBF5-F1
#
_entry.id   AF-A0A5Q4TBF5-F1
#
_cell.length_a   1.000
_cell.length_b   1.000
_cell.length_c   1.000
_cell.angle_alpha   90.00
_cell.angle_beta   90.00
_cell.angle_gamma   90.00
#
_symmetry.space_group_name_H-M   'P 1'
#
loop_
_entity.id
_entity.type
_entity.pdbx_description
1 polymer ?
#
loop_
_entity_poly.entity_id
_entity_poly.type
_entity_poly.pdbx_seq_one_letter_code
_entity_poly.pdbx_strand_id
1 'polypeptide(L)'
;MATREIPETYLEGFAEILAEVGRTGRRLSRDEVDGRRALGEQAASSGHGLRSLVISHLTATRVAWPVTSTPDRVLAAVEQAVDAFAEGYERAQRLAVRKEEAARREFIDDLLHGRSDPGRIVQRAERFGLRLAHAHAVGVAEGVEPYDDTHPVTRTVEAALFARFGDRRILLTTKDDRMICVVPGDQEDVVRYFAKQAYAATGGQAAIGRPHSGAGGVVRSYEEALNALDLAKRMGLDEPVLLAADLLVYPVLARDREAMADLVRSALGPLREARGGAEPLLDTLHAYFEAGCVSAQAARRLNLSVRALTYRLDRIHRLTGTDPTNPQHRFTLQTAAIGARLLDWPAKEL
;
A
#
# COMPACT_ATOMS: atom_id res chain seq x y z
N MET A 1 10.34 -3.63 35.36
CA MET A 1 8.91 -3.53 34.98
C MET A 1 8.11 -3.99 36.17
N ALA A 2 7.42 -3.08 36.86
CA ALA A 2 6.57 -3.44 37.99
C ALA A 2 5.45 -4.37 37.49
N THR A 3 5.32 -5.54 38.12
CA THR A 3 4.18 -6.45 37.93
C THR A 3 2.93 -5.68 38.31
N ARG A 4 2.19 -5.14 37.33
CA ARG A 4 0.84 -4.61 37.59
C ARG A 4 0.05 -5.79 38.15
N GLU A 5 -0.26 -5.76 39.43
CA GLU A 5 -1.17 -6.72 40.04
C GLU A 5 -2.45 -6.72 39.21
N ILE A 6 -2.86 -7.90 38.77
CA ILE A 6 -4.09 -8.07 38.01
C ILE A 6 -5.24 -7.84 38.98
N PRO A 7 -6.18 -6.91 38.68
CA PRO A 7 -7.34 -6.69 39.52
C PRO A 7 -8.13 -7.99 39.77
N GLU A 8 -8.50 -8.24 41.02
CA GLU A 8 -9.29 -9.42 41.41
C GLU A 8 -10.64 -9.51 40.69
N THR A 9 -11.14 -8.37 40.18
CA THR A 9 -12.37 -8.29 39.38
C THR A 9 -12.39 -9.25 38.19
N TYR A 10 -11.24 -9.56 37.58
CA TYR A 10 -11.18 -10.53 36.47
C TYR A 10 -11.25 -11.99 36.90
N LEU A 11 -11.17 -12.26 38.21
CA LEU A 11 -11.35 -13.57 38.83
C LEU A 11 -12.69 -13.68 39.57
N GLU A 12 -13.51 -12.64 39.58
CA GLU A 12 -14.79 -12.60 40.30
C GLU A 12 -15.69 -13.78 39.88
N GLY A 13 -16.26 -14.51 40.83
CA GLY A 13 -17.12 -15.66 40.56
C GLY A 13 -16.38 -16.95 40.19
N PHE A 14 -15.06 -16.90 39.95
CA PHE A 14 -14.31 -18.07 39.46
C PHE A 14 -14.19 -19.16 40.52
N ALA A 15 -13.88 -18.79 41.77
CA ALA A 15 -13.75 -19.75 42.87
C ALA A 15 -15.08 -20.42 43.20
N GLU A 16 -16.19 -19.67 43.16
CA GLU A 16 -17.54 -20.21 43.37
C GLU A 16 -17.93 -21.22 42.29
N ILE A 17 -17.61 -20.93 41.02
CA ILE A 17 -17.83 -21.86 39.91
C ILE A 17 -17.07 -23.17 40.15
N LEU A 18 -15.79 -23.09 40.54
CA LEU A 18 -14.97 -24.28 40.80
C LEU A 18 -15.51 -25.11 41.99
N ALA A 19 -15.92 -24.44 43.07
CA ALA A 19 -16.51 -25.11 44.24
C ALA A 19 -17.82 -25.84 43.86
N GLU A 20 -18.69 -25.19 43.10
CA GLU A 20 -19.99 -25.74 42.71
C GLU A 20 -19.84 -26.89 41.71
N VAL A 21 -18.95 -26.77 40.72
CA VAL A 21 -18.61 -27.87 39.80
C VAL A 21 -17.95 -29.03 40.55
N GLY A 22 -17.05 -28.73 41.49
CA GLY A 22 -16.42 -29.75 42.33
C GLY A 22 -17.42 -30.54 43.16
N ARG A 23 -18.46 -29.87 43.69
CA ARG A 23 -19.53 -30.47 44.51
C ARG A 23 -20.53 -31.27 43.68
N THR A 24 -20.96 -30.76 42.54
CA THR A 24 -22.09 -31.32 41.76
C THR A 24 -21.64 -32.21 40.61
N GLY A 25 -20.41 -32.03 40.11
CA GLY A 25 -19.90 -32.67 38.90
C GLY A 25 -20.51 -32.15 37.60
N ARG A 26 -21.29 -31.05 37.65
CA ARG A 26 -21.85 -30.42 36.44
C ARG A 26 -20.78 -29.70 35.62
N ARG A 27 -21.09 -29.39 34.36
CA ARG A 27 -20.28 -28.46 33.55
C ARG A 27 -20.68 -27.01 33.81
N LEU A 28 -19.86 -26.06 33.34
CA LEU A 28 -20.23 -24.65 33.41
C LEU A 28 -21.56 -24.43 32.66
N SER A 29 -22.41 -23.59 33.23
CA SER A 29 -23.63 -23.14 32.57
C SER A 29 -23.26 -22.18 31.43
N ARG A 30 -24.22 -21.94 30.53
CA ARG A 30 -24.05 -20.97 29.46
C ARG A 30 -23.76 -19.56 30.01
N ASP A 31 -24.46 -19.16 31.07
CA ASP A 31 -24.28 -17.84 31.70
C ASP A 31 -22.91 -17.70 32.35
N GLU A 32 -22.37 -18.78 32.94
CA GLU A 32 -21.01 -18.80 33.51
C GLU A 32 -19.94 -18.65 32.41
N VAL A 33 -20.10 -19.38 31.31
CA VAL A 33 -19.23 -19.27 30.12
C VAL A 33 -19.30 -17.86 29.52
N ASP A 34 -20.51 -17.34 29.32
CA ASP A 34 -20.71 -16.00 28.76
C ASP A 34 -20.16 -14.90 29.69
N GLY A 35 -20.29 -15.08 31.02
CA GLY A 35 -19.67 -14.22 32.02
C GLY A 35 -18.14 -14.25 31.99
N ARG A 36 -17.51 -15.43 31.83
CA ARG A 36 -16.05 -15.53 31.65
C ARG A 36 -15.59 -14.83 30.38
N ARG A 37 -16.33 -15.00 29.27
CA ARG A 37 -16.05 -14.33 28.00
C ARG A 37 -16.11 -12.81 28.14
N ALA A 38 -17.13 -12.28 28.81
CA ALA A 38 -17.28 -10.84 29.05
C ALA A 38 -16.12 -10.26 29.89
N LEU A 39 -15.67 -10.96 30.93
CA LEU A 39 -14.49 -10.55 31.71
C LEU A 39 -13.21 -10.55 30.85
N GLY A 40 -13.07 -11.52 29.95
CA GLY A 40 -11.98 -11.55 28.96
C GLY A 40 -11.99 -10.32 28.04
N GLU A 41 -13.16 -9.95 27.52
CA GLU A 41 -13.34 -8.75 26.68
C GLU A 41 -12.99 -7.45 27.44
N GLN A 42 -13.42 -7.35 28.70
CA GLN A 42 -13.11 -6.20 29.57
C GLN A 42 -11.61 -6.11 29.90
N ALA A 43 -10.96 -7.26 30.16
CA ALA A 43 -9.54 -7.32 30.47
C ALA A 43 -8.68 -6.89 29.27
N ALA A 44 -9.05 -7.32 28.06
CA ALA A 44 -8.42 -6.87 26.82
C ALA A 44 -8.56 -5.35 26.63
N SER A 45 -9.76 -4.82 26.84
CA SER A 45 -10.06 -3.39 26.72
C SER A 45 -9.31 -2.52 27.74
N SER A 46 -8.92 -3.12 28.88
CA SER A 46 -8.16 -2.46 29.95
C SER A 46 -6.63 -2.60 29.78
N GLY A 47 -6.17 -3.29 28.72
CA GLY A 47 -4.76 -3.39 28.36
C GLY A 47 -3.94 -4.38 29.20
N HIS A 48 -4.59 -5.34 29.88
CA HIS A 48 -3.89 -6.41 30.60
C HIS A 48 -3.41 -7.50 29.65
N GLY A 49 -2.24 -8.09 29.89
CA GLY A 49 -1.72 -9.16 29.03
C GLY A 49 -2.37 -10.51 29.32
N LEU A 50 -2.85 -11.20 28.27
CA LEU A 50 -3.49 -12.53 28.37
C LEU A 50 -2.64 -13.54 29.17
N ARG A 51 -1.33 -13.58 28.93
CA ARG A 51 -0.42 -14.48 29.65
C ARG A 51 -0.49 -14.30 31.17
N SER A 52 -0.45 -13.05 31.64
CA SER A 52 -0.54 -12.77 33.08
C SER A 52 -1.92 -13.14 33.62
N LEU A 53 -2.99 -12.85 32.87
CA LEU A 53 -4.37 -13.18 33.25
C LEU A 53 -4.60 -14.70 33.40
N VAL A 54 -4.05 -15.49 32.48
CA VAL A 54 -4.10 -16.96 32.55
C VAL A 54 -3.33 -17.47 33.78
N ILE A 55 -2.14 -16.93 34.06
CA ILE A 55 -1.37 -17.29 35.26
C ILE A 55 -2.16 -16.97 36.55
N SER A 56 -2.89 -15.84 36.58
CA SER A 56 -3.77 -15.50 37.71
C SER A 56 -4.90 -16.52 37.89
N HIS A 57 -5.56 -16.95 36.82
CA HIS A 57 -6.61 -17.98 36.90
C HIS A 57 -6.07 -19.33 37.40
N LEU A 58 -4.87 -19.73 36.94
CA LEU A 58 -4.22 -20.96 37.42
C LEU A 58 -3.83 -20.84 38.90
N THR A 59 -3.36 -19.67 39.34
CA THR A 59 -3.03 -19.42 40.74
C THR A 59 -4.29 -19.46 41.61
N ALA A 60 -5.37 -18.82 41.18
CA ALA A 60 -6.66 -18.85 41.86
C ALA A 60 -7.21 -20.28 41.97
N THR A 61 -7.06 -21.09 40.91
CA THR A 61 -7.44 -22.52 40.90
C THR A 61 -6.70 -23.29 41.99
N ARG A 62 -5.39 -23.05 42.17
CA ARG A 62 -4.58 -23.72 43.20
C ARG A 62 -5.04 -23.36 44.61
N VAL A 63 -5.45 -22.11 44.82
CA VAL A 63 -5.93 -21.63 46.13
C VAL A 63 -7.34 -22.13 46.42
N ALA A 64 -8.23 -22.14 45.41
CA ALA A 64 -9.64 -22.51 45.54
C ALA A 64 -9.93 -23.99 45.24
N TRP A 65 -8.91 -24.86 45.31
CA TRP A 65 -9.06 -26.27 44.92
C TRP A 65 -10.10 -26.99 45.80
N PRO A 66 -11.18 -27.59 45.25
CA PRO A 66 -12.20 -28.25 46.04
C PRO A 66 -11.72 -29.61 46.58
N VAL A 67 -11.62 -29.74 47.91
CA VAL A 67 -11.06 -30.92 48.61
C VAL A 67 -11.80 -32.23 48.29
N THR A 68 -13.10 -32.16 47.98
CA THR A 68 -13.97 -33.34 47.77
C THR A 68 -14.17 -33.72 46.30
N SER A 69 -13.44 -33.11 45.38
CA SER A 69 -13.65 -33.26 43.93
C SER A 69 -12.58 -34.14 43.26
N THR A 70 -12.91 -34.74 42.12
CA THR A 70 -11.90 -35.42 41.30
C THR A 70 -11.11 -34.39 40.48
N PRO A 71 -9.77 -34.53 40.38
CA PRO A 71 -8.94 -33.59 39.63
C PRO A 71 -9.42 -33.33 38.20
N ASP A 72 -9.85 -34.38 37.49
CA ASP A 72 -10.32 -34.27 36.11
C ASP A 72 -11.54 -33.35 35.96
N ARG A 73 -12.43 -33.32 36.95
CA ARG A 73 -13.64 -32.46 36.91
C ARG A 73 -13.29 -31.00 37.10
N VAL A 74 -12.40 -30.70 38.04
CA VAL A 74 -11.94 -29.33 38.31
C VAL A 74 -11.12 -28.82 37.13
N LEU A 75 -10.22 -29.64 36.59
CA LEU A 75 -9.41 -29.28 35.43
C LEU A 75 -10.28 -29.02 34.20
N ALA A 76 -11.32 -29.83 33.95
CA ALA A 76 -12.26 -29.57 32.85
C ALA A 76 -13.06 -28.27 33.04
N ALA A 77 -13.38 -27.90 34.28
CA ALA A 77 -14.06 -26.64 34.60
C ALA A 77 -13.14 -25.43 34.38
N VAL A 78 -11.88 -25.54 34.82
CA VAL A 78 -10.84 -24.53 34.60
C VAL A 78 -10.58 -24.35 33.12
N GLU A 79 -10.47 -25.44 32.36
CA GLU A 79 -10.30 -25.42 30.91
C GLU A 79 -11.43 -24.65 30.25
N GLN A 80 -12.70 -24.99 30.53
CA GLN A 80 -13.86 -24.26 29.99
C GLN A 80 -13.87 -22.77 30.35
N ALA A 81 -13.53 -22.44 31.60
CA ALA A 81 -13.54 -21.07 32.07
C ALA A 81 -12.42 -20.21 31.45
N VAL A 82 -11.20 -20.77 31.39
CA VAL A 82 -10.02 -20.09 30.82
C VAL A 82 -10.13 -19.99 29.31
N ASP A 83 -10.65 -21.02 28.64
CA ASP A 83 -10.92 -20.99 27.19
C ASP A 83 -11.95 -19.90 26.85
N ALA A 84 -13.09 -19.86 27.56
CA ALA A 84 -14.10 -18.82 27.36
C ALA A 84 -13.55 -17.41 27.61
N PHE A 85 -12.74 -17.23 28.66
CA PHE A 85 -12.06 -15.96 28.94
C PHE A 85 -11.09 -15.57 27.83
N ALA A 86 -10.24 -16.51 27.36
CA ALA A 86 -9.29 -16.29 26.28
C ALA A 86 -9.99 -15.96 24.96
N GLU A 87 -11.08 -16.66 24.64
CA GLU A 87 -11.91 -16.40 23.46
C GLU A 87 -12.43 -14.96 23.46
N GLY A 88 -12.99 -14.50 24.59
CA GLY A 88 -13.47 -13.12 24.75
C GLY A 88 -12.36 -12.09 24.63
N TYR A 89 -11.23 -12.36 25.29
CA TYR A 89 -10.04 -11.51 25.20
C TYR A 89 -9.55 -11.36 23.75
N GLU A 90 -9.36 -12.47 23.04
CA GLU A 90 -8.89 -12.44 21.66
C GLU A 90 -9.88 -11.77 20.72
N ARG A 91 -11.18 -12.00 20.91
CA ARG A 91 -12.23 -11.34 20.13
C ARG A 91 -12.18 -9.82 20.31
N ALA A 92 -12.08 -9.34 21.55
CA ALA A 92 -11.96 -7.92 21.84
C ALA A 92 -10.68 -7.32 21.23
N GLN A 93 -9.54 -8.02 21.34
CA GLN A 93 -8.29 -7.57 20.74
C GLN A 93 -8.39 -7.48 19.21
N ARG A 94 -8.95 -8.50 18.54
CA ARG A 94 -9.15 -8.48 17.08
C ARG A 94 -10.10 -7.36 16.66
N LEU A 95 -11.17 -7.11 17.42
CA LEU A 95 -12.10 -6.01 17.15
C LEU A 95 -11.43 -4.64 17.33
N ALA A 96 -10.59 -4.47 18.35
CA ALA A 96 -9.84 -3.25 18.57
C ALA A 96 -8.87 -2.95 17.42
N VAL A 97 -8.12 -3.96 16.96
CA VAL A 97 -7.22 -3.83 15.80
C VAL A 97 -8.00 -3.41 14.55
N ARG A 98 -9.10 -4.09 14.24
CA ARG A 98 -9.95 -3.74 13.08
C ARG A 98 -10.53 -2.32 13.16
N LYS A 99 -10.92 -1.88 14.36
CA LYS A 99 -11.41 -0.50 14.59
C LYS A 99 -10.30 0.52 14.35
N GLU A 100 -9.08 0.25 14.80
CA GLU A 100 -7.93 1.13 14.57
C GLU A 100 -7.58 1.22 13.07
N GLU A 101 -7.52 0.07 12.38
CA GLU A 101 -7.31 -0.01 10.93
C GLU A 101 -8.40 0.73 10.15
N ALA A 102 -9.68 0.61 10.56
CA ALA A 102 -10.79 1.34 9.95
C ALA A 102 -10.67 2.86 10.18
N ALA A 103 -10.34 3.29 11.41
CA ALA A 103 -10.17 4.70 11.73
C ALA A 103 -9.00 5.33 10.96
N ARG A 104 -7.94 4.55 10.71
CA ARG A 104 -6.77 4.92 9.91
C ARG A 104 -7.14 5.12 8.43
N ARG A 105 -7.89 4.17 7.85
CA ARG A 105 -8.40 4.24 6.48
C ARG A 105 -9.32 5.43 6.27
N GLU A 106 -10.30 5.61 7.15
CA GLU A 106 -11.21 6.75 7.12
C GLU A 106 -10.44 8.08 7.19
N PHE A 107 -9.40 8.16 8.04
CA PHE A 107 -8.58 9.37 8.14
C PHE A 107 -7.83 9.67 6.84
N ILE A 108 -7.21 8.66 6.23
CA ILE A 108 -6.55 8.85 4.93
C ILE A 108 -7.56 9.24 3.86
N ASP A 109 -8.76 8.64 3.85
CA ASP A 109 -9.78 9.01 2.88
C ASP A 109 -10.24 10.47 3.04
N ASP A 110 -10.49 10.89 4.28
CA ASP A 110 -10.80 12.27 4.65
C ASP A 110 -9.68 13.24 4.24
N LEU A 111 -8.43 12.86 4.48
CA LEU A 111 -7.24 13.65 4.16
C LEU A 111 -7.06 13.82 2.65
N LEU A 112 -7.27 12.75 1.88
CA LEU A 112 -7.09 12.74 0.43
C LEU A 112 -8.23 13.44 -0.32
N HIS A 113 -9.47 13.37 0.17
CA HIS A 113 -10.62 13.98 -0.47
C HIS A 113 -11.03 15.33 0.11
N GLY A 114 -10.40 15.78 1.20
CA GLY A 114 -10.76 17.04 1.87
C GLY A 114 -12.18 17.07 2.41
N ARG A 115 -12.76 15.92 2.75
CA ARG A 115 -14.18 15.77 3.17
C ARG A 115 -14.44 16.15 4.63
N SER A 116 -13.42 16.61 5.35
CA SER A 116 -13.47 16.86 6.79
C SER A 116 -12.99 18.26 7.15
N ASP A 117 -13.50 18.78 8.27
CA ASP A 117 -13.04 20.04 8.86
C ASP A 117 -11.52 20.02 9.14
N PRO A 118 -10.76 21.07 8.77
CA PRO A 118 -9.31 21.11 8.96
C PRO A 118 -8.85 20.87 10.41
N GLY A 119 -9.59 21.35 11.40
CA GLY A 119 -9.27 21.13 12.81
C GLY A 119 -9.38 19.66 13.21
N ARG A 120 -10.40 18.97 12.71
CA ARG A 120 -10.58 17.52 12.92
C ARG A 120 -9.50 16.69 12.23
N ILE A 121 -9.05 17.10 11.04
CA ILE A 121 -7.94 16.46 10.32
C ILE A 121 -6.63 16.58 11.12
N VAL A 122 -6.31 17.77 11.66
CA VAL A 122 -5.10 17.97 12.47
C VAL A 122 -5.11 17.12 13.74
N GLN A 123 -6.22 17.09 14.47
CA GLN A 123 -6.34 16.28 15.69
C GLN A 123 -6.14 14.78 15.42
N ARG A 124 -6.71 14.26 14.33
CA ARG A 124 -6.55 12.85 13.94
C ARG A 124 -5.14 12.56 13.42
N ALA A 125 -4.52 13.50 12.71
CA ALA A 125 -3.17 13.35 12.18
C ALA A 125 -2.16 13.09 13.30
N GLU A 126 -2.24 13.83 14.41
CA GLU A 126 -1.34 13.64 15.56
C GLU A 126 -1.47 12.24 16.18
N ARG A 127 -2.70 11.72 16.30
CA ARG A 127 -2.95 10.33 16.76
C ARG A 127 -2.23 9.30 15.89
N PHE A 128 -2.17 9.54 14.58
CA PHE A 128 -1.50 8.66 13.62
C PHE A 128 -0.03 9.04 13.38
N GLY A 129 0.55 9.91 14.22
CA GLY A 129 1.95 10.32 14.14
C GLY A 129 2.27 11.33 13.04
N LEU A 130 1.30 11.81 12.27
CA LEU A 130 1.52 12.82 11.24
C LEU A 130 1.50 14.23 11.83
N ARG A 131 2.55 15.02 11.54
CA ARG A 131 2.61 16.44 11.89
C ARG A 131 2.43 17.28 10.63
N LEU A 132 1.18 17.59 10.31
CA LEU A 132 0.81 18.25 9.04
C LEU A 132 1.48 19.60 8.78
N ALA A 133 2.10 20.23 9.77
CA ALA A 133 2.93 21.42 9.57
C ALA A 133 4.20 21.18 8.73
N HIS A 134 4.68 19.92 8.63
CA HIS A 134 5.87 19.57 7.87
C HIS A 134 5.55 19.10 6.45
N ALA A 135 6.60 18.93 5.65
CA ALA A 135 6.53 18.22 4.38
C ALA A 135 6.30 16.72 4.60
N HIS A 136 5.56 16.09 3.69
CA HIS A 136 5.31 14.65 3.67
C HIS A 136 5.49 14.11 2.26
N ALA A 137 6.08 12.93 2.15
CA ALA A 137 6.14 12.14 0.94
C ALA A 137 5.20 10.94 1.07
N VAL A 138 4.63 10.52 -0.06
CA VAL A 138 3.68 9.42 -0.15
C VAL A 138 4.20 8.39 -1.14
N GLY A 139 4.35 7.15 -0.66
CA GLY A 139 4.56 5.98 -1.49
C GLY A 139 3.23 5.28 -1.75
N VAL A 140 3.01 4.86 -2.98
CA VAL A 140 1.85 4.05 -3.38
C VAL A 140 2.34 2.79 -4.06
N ALA A 141 1.85 1.63 -3.65
CA ALA A 141 2.13 0.36 -4.30
C ALA A 141 0.85 -0.26 -4.85
N GLU A 142 0.94 -0.78 -6.08
CA GLU A 142 -0.12 -1.51 -6.77
C GLU A 142 0.39 -2.92 -7.08
N GLY A 143 -0.39 -3.93 -6.71
CA GLY A 143 -0.04 -5.34 -6.86
C GLY A 143 -0.47 -5.90 -8.21
N VAL A 144 0.03 -7.10 -8.54
CA VAL A 144 -0.45 -7.85 -9.72
C VAL A 144 -1.89 -8.30 -9.52
N GLU A 145 -2.29 -8.57 -8.27
CA GLU A 145 -3.66 -8.83 -7.86
C GLU A 145 -4.17 -7.69 -6.95
N PRO A 146 -5.47 -7.34 -7.00
CA PRO A 146 -6.06 -6.32 -6.13
C PRO A 146 -5.94 -6.70 -4.64
N TYR A 147 -5.61 -5.74 -3.79
CA TYR A 147 -5.48 -5.96 -2.34
C TYR A 147 -6.81 -5.76 -1.62
N ASP A 148 -7.22 -6.72 -0.78
CA ASP A 148 -8.13 -6.42 0.33
C ASP A 148 -7.34 -6.01 1.60
N ASP A 149 -7.99 -5.33 2.53
CA ASP A 149 -7.36 -4.82 3.77
C ASP A 149 -6.84 -5.93 4.69
N THR A 150 -7.29 -7.17 4.49
CA THR A 150 -6.84 -8.34 5.24
C THR A 150 -5.68 -9.07 4.58
N HIS A 151 -5.23 -8.61 3.43
CA HIS A 151 -4.23 -9.31 2.65
C HIS A 151 -2.91 -9.43 3.45
N PRO A 152 -2.38 -10.65 3.66
CA PRO A 152 -1.20 -10.89 4.52
C PRO A 152 0.04 -10.06 4.18
N VAL A 153 0.11 -9.57 2.95
CA VAL A 153 1.18 -8.70 2.46
C VAL A 153 1.22 -7.37 3.20
N THR A 154 0.09 -6.73 3.53
CA THR A 154 0.08 -5.44 4.24
C THR A 154 0.79 -5.56 5.59
N ARG A 155 0.48 -6.61 6.35
CA ARG A 155 1.12 -6.92 7.63
C ARG A 155 2.60 -7.26 7.49
N THR A 156 2.97 -7.98 6.43
CA THR A 156 4.38 -8.29 6.15
C THR A 156 5.19 -7.02 5.90
N VAL A 157 4.68 -6.11 5.07
CA VAL A 157 5.32 -4.83 4.78
C VAL A 157 5.35 -3.92 6.01
N GLU A 158 4.24 -3.87 6.76
CA GLU A 158 4.15 -3.12 8.03
C GLU A 158 5.18 -3.63 9.04
N ALA A 159 5.26 -4.94 9.27
CA ALA A 159 6.23 -5.56 10.17
C ALA A 159 7.67 -5.29 9.72
N ALA A 160 7.96 -5.33 8.42
CA ALA A 160 9.30 -5.02 7.89
C ALA A 160 9.68 -3.55 8.12
N LEU A 161 8.74 -2.62 7.94
CA LEU A 161 8.94 -1.20 8.23
C LEU A 161 9.22 -0.98 9.72
N PHE A 162 8.38 -1.53 10.60
CA PHE A 162 8.56 -1.43 12.05
C PHE A 162 9.87 -2.06 12.53
N ALA A 163 10.25 -3.23 12.00
CA ALA A 163 11.51 -3.88 12.36
C ALA A 163 12.73 -3.05 11.97
N ARG A 164 12.67 -2.33 10.84
CA ARG A 164 13.81 -1.54 10.32
C ARG A 164 13.91 -0.13 10.88
N PHE A 165 12.77 0.51 11.16
CA PHE A 165 12.70 1.93 11.50
C PHE A 165 12.07 2.20 12.86
N GLY A 166 11.52 1.19 13.55
CA GLY A 166 10.83 1.35 14.83
C GLY A 166 9.56 2.19 14.72
N ASP A 167 9.22 2.92 15.79
CA ASP A 167 8.07 3.83 15.86
C ASP A 167 8.31 5.17 15.15
N ARG A 168 9.00 5.15 14.01
CA ARG A 168 8.99 6.35 13.15
C ARG A 168 7.54 6.67 12.78
N ARG A 169 7.30 7.96 12.53
CA ARG A 169 5.99 8.53 12.18
C ARG A 169 5.54 8.08 10.79
N ILE A 170 5.25 6.79 10.65
CA ILE A 170 4.91 6.11 9.42
C ILE A 170 3.42 5.79 9.47
N LEU A 171 2.68 6.24 8.48
CA LEU A 171 1.28 5.88 8.33
C LEU A 171 1.11 4.96 7.14
N LEU A 172 0.84 3.68 7.41
CA LEU A 172 0.58 2.66 6.39
C LEU A 172 -0.90 2.29 6.38
N THR A 173 -1.52 2.35 5.20
CA THR A 173 -2.91 1.94 4.99
C THR A 173 -3.09 1.31 3.62
N THR A 174 -4.27 0.78 3.37
CA THR A 174 -4.76 0.37 2.05
C THR A 174 -5.95 1.22 1.62
N LYS A 175 -6.07 1.46 0.31
CA LYS A 175 -7.19 2.16 -0.33
C LYS A 175 -7.21 1.83 -1.82
N ASP A 176 -8.39 1.62 -2.39
CA ASP A 176 -8.60 1.36 -3.83
C ASP A 176 -7.63 0.29 -4.37
N ASP A 177 -7.51 -0.83 -3.65
CA ASP A 177 -6.60 -1.95 -3.97
C ASP A 177 -5.12 -1.56 -4.06
N ARG A 178 -4.71 -0.50 -3.33
CA ARG A 178 -3.32 -0.01 -3.25
C ARG A 178 -2.86 0.14 -1.83
N MET A 179 -1.58 -0.11 -1.59
CA MET A 179 -0.94 0.19 -0.31
C MET A 179 -0.39 1.62 -0.35
N ILE A 180 -0.70 2.40 0.68
CA ILE A 180 -0.31 3.81 0.81
C ILE A 180 0.56 3.95 2.06
N CYS A 181 1.75 4.52 1.88
CA CYS A 181 2.67 4.83 2.97
C CYS A 181 2.93 6.34 2.98
N VAL A 182 2.53 7.02 4.06
CA VAL A 182 2.78 8.44 4.29
C VAL A 182 3.89 8.58 5.32
N VAL A 183 4.92 9.36 4.97
CA VAL A 183 6.07 9.62 5.84
C VAL A 183 6.43 11.11 5.83
N PRO A 184 7.10 11.62 6.89
CA PRO A 184 7.74 12.93 6.85
C PRO A 184 8.70 13.05 5.66
N GLY A 185 8.77 14.23 5.06
CA GLY A 185 9.52 14.48 3.82
C GLY A 185 11.04 14.37 3.96
N ASP A 186 11.56 14.36 5.17
CA ASP A 186 12.96 14.10 5.51
C ASP A 186 13.29 12.60 5.65
N GLN A 187 12.30 11.71 5.49
CA GLN A 187 12.43 10.26 5.63
C GLN A 187 12.29 9.52 4.30
N GLU A 188 13.05 9.97 3.29
CA GLU A 188 13.06 9.36 1.96
C GLU A 188 13.49 7.89 1.99
N ASP A 189 14.36 7.52 2.93
CA ASP A 189 14.81 6.15 3.17
C ASP A 189 13.65 5.21 3.52
N VAL A 190 12.67 5.69 4.29
CA VAL A 190 11.50 4.91 4.71
C VAL A 190 10.57 4.62 3.53
N VAL A 191 10.19 5.65 2.76
CA VAL A 191 9.27 5.47 1.63
C VAL A 191 9.90 4.64 0.50
N ARG A 192 11.22 4.76 0.29
CA ARG A 192 11.96 3.88 -0.63
C ARG A 192 12.02 2.44 -0.16
N TYR A 193 12.20 2.23 1.15
CA TYR A 193 12.18 0.88 1.71
C TYR A 193 10.78 0.26 1.60
N PHE A 194 9.73 1.01 1.91
CA PHE A 194 8.34 0.63 1.69
C PHE A 194 8.12 0.16 0.25
N ALA A 195 8.49 0.97 -0.74
CA ALA A 195 8.30 0.64 -2.16
C ALA A 195 8.99 -0.67 -2.55
N LYS A 196 10.22 -0.89 -2.07
CA LYS A 196 10.97 -2.13 -2.30
C LYS A 196 10.32 -3.35 -1.64
N GLN A 197 9.82 -3.21 -0.40
CA GLN A 197 9.14 -4.32 0.29
C GLN A 197 7.80 -4.65 -0.37
N ALA A 198 7.05 -3.64 -0.77
CA ALA A 198 5.78 -3.84 -1.49
C ALA A 198 6.01 -4.54 -2.83
N TYR A 199 7.04 -4.12 -3.59
CA TYR A 199 7.46 -4.84 -4.80
C TYR A 199 7.84 -6.29 -4.51
N ALA A 200 8.73 -6.53 -3.55
CA ALA A 200 9.21 -7.88 -3.23
C ALA A 200 8.08 -8.82 -2.78
N ALA A 201 7.05 -8.30 -2.11
CA ALA A 201 5.93 -9.08 -1.63
C ALA A 201 4.86 -9.36 -2.69
N THR A 202 4.83 -8.62 -3.81
CA THR A 202 3.68 -8.63 -4.74
C THR A 202 4.03 -8.77 -6.21
N GLY A 203 5.28 -8.50 -6.59
CA GLY A 203 5.71 -8.43 -7.99
C GLY A 203 5.08 -7.29 -8.80
N GLY A 204 4.31 -6.39 -8.16
CA GLY A 204 3.67 -5.25 -8.81
C GLY A 204 4.62 -4.07 -9.03
N GLN A 205 4.11 -2.84 -8.96
CA GLN A 205 4.94 -1.63 -9.03
C GLN A 205 4.62 -0.69 -7.86
N ALA A 206 5.63 0.07 -7.44
CA ALA A 206 5.45 1.14 -6.46
C ALA A 206 5.94 2.47 -7.02
N ALA A 207 5.28 3.56 -6.63
CA ALA A 207 5.67 4.91 -6.98
C ALA A 207 5.78 5.79 -5.74
N ILE A 208 6.68 6.78 -5.81
CA ILE A 208 6.96 7.70 -4.72
C ILE A 208 6.73 9.13 -5.22
N GLY A 209 5.79 9.83 -4.60
CA GLY A 209 5.57 11.25 -4.82
C GLY A 209 6.60 12.11 -4.09
N ARG A 210 6.74 13.36 -4.53
CA ARG A 210 7.71 14.29 -3.93
C ARG A 210 7.20 14.82 -2.59
N PRO A 211 8.10 15.20 -1.68
CA PRO A 211 7.69 15.78 -0.41
C PRO A 211 7.06 17.17 -0.60
N HIS A 212 5.85 17.36 -0.06
CA HIS A 212 5.14 18.66 -0.05
C HIS A 212 4.61 18.99 1.35
N SER A 213 4.54 20.28 1.67
CA SER A 213 4.13 20.78 3.00
C SER A 213 2.62 20.78 3.19
N GLY A 214 2.16 20.59 4.43
CA GLY A 214 0.74 20.70 4.76
C GLY A 214 -0.05 19.43 4.50
N ALA A 215 -1.32 19.46 4.91
CA ALA A 215 -2.31 18.43 4.55
C ALA A 215 -2.45 18.29 3.03
N GLY A 216 -2.57 19.42 2.32
CA GLY A 216 -2.60 19.43 0.85
C GLY A 216 -1.31 18.90 0.20
N GLY A 217 -0.19 18.94 0.92
CA GLY A 217 1.07 18.34 0.47
C GLY A 217 1.00 16.81 0.41
N VAL A 218 0.33 16.17 1.37
CA VAL A 218 0.09 14.72 1.34
C VAL A 218 -0.74 14.36 0.10
N VAL A 219 -1.81 15.11 -0.18
CA VAL A 219 -2.67 14.90 -1.36
C VAL A 219 -1.86 15.03 -2.64
N ARG A 220 -1.09 16.11 -2.79
CA ARG A 220 -0.25 16.33 -3.97
C ARG A 220 0.79 15.24 -4.17
N SER A 221 1.46 14.81 -3.10
CA SER A 221 2.42 13.70 -3.19
C SER A 221 1.73 12.38 -3.56
N TYR A 222 0.52 12.14 -3.06
CA TYR A 222 -0.26 10.95 -3.42
C TYR A 222 -0.65 10.97 -4.91
N GLU A 223 -1.18 12.08 -5.41
CA GLU A 223 -1.51 12.26 -6.83
C GLU A 223 -0.28 12.10 -7.74
N GLU A 224 0.87 12.62 -7.33
CA GLU A 224 2.14 12.43 -8.06
C GLU A 224 2.54 10.95 -8.17
N ALA A 225 2.38 10.17 -7.09
CA ALA A 225 2.63 8.74 -7.12
C ALA A 225 1.63 7.99 -8.02
N LEU A 226 0.34 8.35 -7.97
CA LEU A 226 -0.68 7.76 -8.85
C LEU A 226 -0.40 8.05 -10.33
N ASN A 227 -0.06 9.30 -10.64
CA ASN A 227 0.28 9.71 -12.00
C ASN A 227 1.53 8.97 -12.51
N ALA A 228 2.52 8.71 -11.65
CA ALA A 228 3.68 7.92 -12.01
C ALA A 228 3.32 6.46 -12.35
N LEU A 229 2.42 5.82 -11.58
CA LEU A 229 1.93 4.46 -11.88
C LEU A 229 1.12 4.42 -13.19
N ASP A 230 0.22 5.37 -13.41
CA ASP A 230 -0.55 5.46 -14.66
C ASP A 230 0.36 5.69 -15.87
N LEU A 231 1.33 6.59 -15.73
CA LEU A 231 2.32 6.85 -16.77
C LEU A 231 3.16 5.61 -17.09
N ALA A 232 3.61 4.87 -16.07
CA ALA A 232 4.37 3.65 -16.29
C ALA A 232 3.59 2.63 -17.13
N LYS A 233 2.30 2.44 -16.85
CA LYS A 233 1.42 1.60 -17.66
C LYS A 233 1.33 2.06 -19.12
N ARG A 234 1.10 3.35 -19.35
CA ARG A 234 1.00 3.90 -20.72
C ARG A 234 2.31 3.83 -21.49
N MET A 235 3.42 4.03 -20.79
CA MET A 235 4.74 4.13 -21.40
C MET A 235 5.45 2.78 -21.49
N GLY A 236 4.94 1.73 -20.85
CA GLY A 236 5.59 0.42 -20.75
C GLY A 236 6.87 0.47 -19.90
N LEU A 237 6.84 1.23 -18.79
CA LEU A 237 7.96 1.32 -17.86
C LEU A 237 7.88 0.17 -16.86
N ASP A 238 8.90 -0.69 -16.88
CA ASP A 238 8.95 -1.91 -16.06
C ASP A 238 9.76 -1.71 -14.76
N GLU A 239 10.16 -0.47 -14.43
CA GLU A 239 10.88 -0.18 -13.20
C GLU A 239 10.04 -0.58 -11.98
N PRO A 240 10.60 -1.39 -11.04
CA PRO A 240 9.89 -1.81 -9.83
C PRO A 240 9.45 -0.64 -8.94
N VAL A 241 10.26 0.41 -8.90
CA VAL A 241 10.04 1.59 -8.07
C VAL A 241 10.22 2.85 -8.92
N LEU A 242 9.14 3.59 -9.08
CA LEU A 242 9.07 4.84 -9.84
C LEU A 242 9.20 6.03 -8.90
N LEU A 243 9.98 7.03 -9.31
CA LEU A 243 10.03 8.31 -8.61
C LEU A 243 9.30 9.35 -9.45
N ALA A 244 8.28 9.99 -8.88
CA ALA A 244 7.56 11.04 -9.60
C ALA A 244 8.49 12.21 -10.00
N ALA A 245 9.56 12.43 -9.25
CA ALA A 245 10.60 13.41 -9.56
C ALA A 245 11.31 13.16 -10.90
N ASP A 246 11.46 11.89 -11.31
CA ASP A 246 12.14 11.50 -12.55
C ASP A 246 11.21 11.61 -13.77
N LEU A 247 9.90 11.73 -13.52
CA LEU A 247 8.86 11.67 -14.54
C LEU A 247 8.17 13.03 -14.77
N LEU A 248 8.71 14.13 -14.23
CA LEU A 248 8.06 15.45 -14.26
C LEU A 248 7.85 16.04 -15.65
N VAL A 249 8.61 15.59 -16.66
CA VAL A 249 8.43 16.06 -18.04
C VAL A 249 7.10 15.59 -18.64
N TYR A 250 6.63 14.38 -18.30
CA TYR A 250 5.44 13.82 -18.93
C TYR A 250 4.15 14.55 -18.53
N PRO A 251 3.88 14.90 -17.25
CA PRO A 251 2.76 15.77 -16.89
C PRO A 251 2.78 17.13 -17.58
N VAL A 252 3.98 17.69 -17.84
CA VAL A 252 4.11 18.96 -18.58
C VAL A 252 3.65 18.77 -20.03
N LEU A 253 4.09 17.69 -20.68
CA LEU A 253 3.69 17.35 -22.05
C LEU A 253 2.20 17.01 -22.16
N ALA A 254 1.64 16.35 -21.15
CA ALA A 254 0.23 15.94 -21.12
C ALA A 254 -0.73 17.07 -20.73
N ARG A 255 -0.23 18.24 -20.30
CA ARG A 255 -1.06 19.33 -19.78
C ARG A 255 -1.96 19.96 -20.84
N ASP A 256 -1.44 20.11 -22.06
CA ASP A 256 -2.19 20.58 -23.22
C ASP A 256 -2.39 19.42 -24.19
N ARG A 257 -3.47 18.66 -23.95
CA ARG A 257 -3.79 17.46 -24.72
C ARG A 257 -4.04 17.78 -26.20
N GLU A 258 -4.67 18.91 -26.50
CA GLU A 258 -5.00 19.31 -27.88
C GLU A 258 -3.75 19.72 -28.65
N ALA A 259 -2.88 20.55 -28.04
CA ALA A 259 -1.60 20.89 -28.64
C ALA A 259 -0.71 19.65 -28.87
N MET A 260 -0.73 18.69 -27.93
CA MET A 260 -0.01 17.42 -28.11
C MET A 260 -0.62 16.59 -29.25
N ALA A 261 -1.95 16.53 -29.36
CA ALA A 261 -2.63 15.83 -30.44
C ALA A 261 -2.31 16.45 -31.81
N ASP A 262 -2.27 17.79 -31.91
CA ASP A 262 -1.89 18.50 -33.13
C ASP A 262 -0.42 18.24 -33.51
N LEU A 263 0.47 18.19 -32.54
CA LEU A 263 1.86 17.80 -32.77
C LEU A 263 1.95 16.36 -33.31
N VAL A 264 1.22 15.42 -32.74
CA VAL A 264 1.20 14.03 -33.22
C VAL A 264 0.61 13.95 -34.63
N ARG A 265 -0.54 14.60 -34.89
CA ARG A 265 -1.18 14.62 -36.21
C ARG A 265 -0.27 15.22 -37.27
N SER A 266 0.38 16.34 -36.98
CA SER A 266 1.25 17.03 -37.94
C SER A 266 2.57 16.28 -38.19
N ALA A 267 3.24 15.81 -37.14
CA ALA A 267 4.57 15.20 -37.28
C ALA A 267 4.52 13.70 -37.65
N LEU A 268 3.52 12.97 -37.18
CA LEU A 268 3.45 11.51 -37.30
C LEU A 268 2.26 11.01 -38.12
N GLY A 269 1.24 11.85 -38.36
CA GLY A 269 0.08 11.52 -39.21
C GLY A 269 0.45 10.88 -40.56
N PRO A 270 1.45 11.41 -41.31
CA PRO A 270 1.88 10.82 -42.58
C PRO A 270 2.38 9.37 -42.49
N LEU A 271 2.78 8.89 -41.30
CA LEU A 271 3.20 7.50 -41.11
C LEU A 271 2.08 6.49 -41.38
N ARG A 272 0.80 6.92 -41.33
CA ARG A 272 -0.35 6.06 -41.69
C ARG A 272 -0.32 5.60 -43.14
N GLU A 273 0.31 6.35 -44.03
CA GLU A 273 0.45 6.01 -45.46
C GLU A 273 1.51 4.92 -45.70
N ALA A 274 2.27 4.53 -44.67
CA ALA A 274 3.22 3.44 -44.79
C ALA A 274 2.50 2.10 -45.01
N ARG A 275 3.11 1.24 -45.84
CA ARG A 275 2.65 -0.14 -45.97
C ARG A 275 2.83 -0.85 -44.62
N GLY A 276 1.72 -1.29 -44.03
CA GLY A 276 1.69 -1.87 -42.67
C GLY A 276 1.31 -0.87 -41.57
N GLY A 277 0.92 0.36 -41.92
CA GLY A 277 0.47 1.38 -40.97
C GLY A 277 1.61 2.10 -40.25
N ALA A 278 1.24 2.99 -39.32
CA ALA A 278 2.20 3.82 -38.59
C ALA A 278 3.00 3.03 -37.53
N GLU A 279 2.41 1.97 -36.98
CA GLU A 279 2.92 1.26 -35.80
C GLU A 279 4.37 0.73 -35.95
N PRO A 280 4.77 0.02 -37.02
CA PRO A 280 6.15 -0.45 -37.15
C PRO A 280 7.20 0.66 -37.25
N LEU A 281 6.79 1.85 -37.73
CA LEU A 281 7.64 3.03 -37.83
C LEU A 281 7.71 3.78 -36.48
N LEU A 282 6.64 3.78 -35.69
CA LEU A 282 6.67 4.26 -34.31
C LEU A 282 7.57 3.39 -33.42
N ASP A 283 7.48 2.07 -33.53
CA ASP A 283 8.38 1.15 -32.83
C ASP A 283 9.84 1.43 -33.17
N THR A 284 10.09 1.77 -34.44
CA THR A 284 11.42 2.17 -34.93
C THR A 284 11.88 3.47 -34.26
N LEU A 285 11.02 4.49 -34.15
CA LEU A 285 11.34 5.75 -33.48
C LEU A 285 11.59 5.54 -31.97
N HIS A 286 10.72 4.81 -31.28
CA HIS A 286 10.88 4.51 -29.85
C HIS A 286 12.19 3.78 -29.58
N ALA A 287 12.45 2.67 -30.27
CA ALA A 287 13.68 1.91 -30.10
C ALA A 287 14.94 2.72 -30.45
N TYR A 288 14.85 3.59 -31.48
CA TYR A 288 15.95 4.46 -31.88
C TYR A 288 16.27 5.52 -30.82
N PHE A 289 15.26 6.21 -30.30
CA PHE A 289 15.47 7.25 -29.29
C PHE A 289 15.90 6.66 -27.93
N GLU A 290 15.29 5.56 -27.49
CA GLU A 290 15.68 4.86 -26.26
C GLU A 290 17.10 4.24 -26.35
N ALA A 291 17.61 4.01 -27.55
CA ALA A 291 18.99 3.57 -27.78
C ALA A 291 19.98 4.73 -27.88
N GLY A 292 19.59 5.95 -27.49
CA GLY A 292 20.44 7.14 -27.59
C GLY A 292 20.76 7.50 -29.05
N CYS A 293 19.85 7.20 -29.98
CA CYS A 293 20.03 7.38 -31.42
C CYS A 293 21.15 6.50 -32.03
N VAL A 294 21.51 5.39 -31.38
CA VAL A 294 22.49 4.42 -31.89
C VAL A 294 21.78 3.34 -32.70
N SER A 295 21.87 3.43 -34.04
CA SER A 295 21.18 2.52 -34.96
C SER A 295 21.51 1.04 -34.71
N ALA A 296 22.76 0.70 -34.37
CA ALA A 296 23.13 -0.68 -34.11
C ALA A 296 22.42 -1.27 -32.87
N GLN A 297 22.23 -0.46 -31.82
CA GLN A 297 21.57 -0.89 -30.59
C GLN A 297 20.05 -0.96 -30.79
N ALA A 298 19.45 0.01 -31.48
CA ALA A 298 18.04 -0.01 -31.83
C ALA A 298 17.66 -1.20 -32.72
N ALA A 299 18.50 -1.51 -33.73
CA ALA A 299 18.31 -2.67 -34.60
C ALA A 299 18.33 -3.98 -33.82
N ARG A 300 19.27 -4.14 -32.86
CA ARG A 300 19.30 -5.31 -31.97
C ARG A 300 18.02 -5.44 -31.13
N ARG A 301 17.53 -4.34 -30.54
CA ARG A 301 16.27 -4.34 -29.75
C ARG A 301 15.06 -4.79 -30.57
N LEU A 302 15.00 -4.40 -31.84
CA LEU A 302 13.92 -4.77 -32.76
C LEU A 302 14.15 -6.10 -33.51
N ASN A 303 15.24 -6.83 -33.22
CA ASN A 303 15.65 -8.02 -33.97
C ASN A 303 15.78 -7.78 -35.49
N LEU A 304 16.30 -6.61 -35.88
CA LEU A 304 16.53 -6.20 -37.26
C LEU A 304 18.02 -6.13 -37.60
N SER A 305 18.34 -6.19 -38.89
CA SER A 305 19.66 -5.75 -39.35
C SER A 305 19.78 -4.22 -39.27
N VAL A 306 20.99 -3.70 -39.08
CA VAL A 306 21.23 -2.24 -39.08
C VAL A 306 20.75 -1.61 -40.38
N ARG A 307 20.94 -2.28 -41.53
CA ARG A 307 20.44 -1.82 -42.84
C ARG A 307 18.92 -1.69 -42.87
N ALA A 308 18.20 -2.66 -42.32
CA ALA A 308 16.74 -2.62 -42.26
C ALA A 308 16.25 -1.48 -41.36
N LEU A 309 16.92 -1.21 -40.22
CA LEU A 309 16.59 -0.06 -39.38
C LEU A 309 16.85 1.26 -40.11
N THR A 310 18.03 1.43 -40.73
CA THR A 310 18.36 2.64 -41.50
C THR A 310 17.34 2.88 -42.60
N TYR A 311 16.90 1.83 -43.31
CA TYR A 311 15.84 1.93 -44.30
C TYR A 311 14.51 2.43 -43.71
N ARG A 312 14.12 1.94 -42.52
CA ARG A 312 12.90 2.42 -41.84
C ARG A 312 13.02 3.89 -41.40
N LEU A 313 14.17 4.32 -40.88
CA LEU A 313 14.42 5.73 -40.52
C LEU A 313 14.36 6.65 -41.75
N ASP A 314 14.97 6.24 -42.85
CA ASP A 314 14.91 6.95 -44.13
C ASP A 314 13.48 6.97 -44.72
N ARG A 315 12.69 5.90 -44.50
CA ARG A 315 11.27 5.89 -44.85
C ARG A 315 10.46 6.87 -44.00
N ILE A 316 10.71 6.96 -42.70
CA ILE A 316 10.09 7.95 -41.81
C ILE A 316 10.40 9.36 -42.32
N HIS A 317 11.67 9.63 -42.67
CA HIS A 317 12.08 10.92 -43.23
C HIS A 317 11.29 11.28 -44.49
N ARG A 318 11.19 10.37 -45.46
CA ARG A 318 10.44 10.61 -46.70
C ARG A 318 8.95 10.86 -46.48
N LEU A 319 8.32 10.19 -45.51
CA LEU A 319 6.89 10.34 -45.24
C LEU A 319 6.58 11.62 -44.47
N THR A 320 7.39 11.94 -43.47
CA THR A 320 7.13 13.05 -42.53
C THR A 320 7.82 14.35 -42.93
N GLY A 321 8.73 14.32 -43.92
CA GLY A 321 9.64 15.43 -44.23
C GLY A 321 10.68 15.71 -43.13
N THR A 322 10.64 14.97 -42.01
CA THR A 322 11.42 15.25 -40.80
C THR A 322 12.44 14.13 -40.60
N ASP A 323 13.72 14.48 -40.57
CA ASP A 323 14.81 13.48 -40.48
C ASP A 323 15.08 13.07 -39.02
N PRO A 324 14.81 11.82 -38.61
CA PRO A 324 15.10 11.33 -37.25
C PRO A 324 16.60 11.33 -36.92
N THR A 325 17.47 11.45 -37.91
CA THR A 325 18.93 11.48 -37.73
C THR A 325 19.49 12.91 -37.71
N ASN A 326 18.69 13.94 -37.96
CA ASN A 326 19.12 15.33 -37.83
C ASN A 326 18.80 15.88 -36.43
N PRO A 327 19.80 16.33 -35.65
CA PRO A 327 19.59 16.87 -34.30
C PRO A 327 18.51 17.96 -34.17
N GLN A 328 18.36 18.82 -35.18
CA GLN A 328 17.35 19.90 -35.17
C GLN A 328 15.92 19.36 -35.31
N HIS A 329 15.75 18.28 -36.08
CA HIS A 329 14.46 17.65 -36.37
C HIS A 329 14.06 16.62 -35.30
N ARG A 330 15.06 15.99 -34.66
CA ARG A 330 14.89 14.93 -33.67
C ARG A 330 13.95 15.30 -32.54
N PHE A 331 14.09 16.50 -31.97
CA PHE A 331 13.30 16.90 -30.81
C PHE A 331 11.79 16.86 -31.09
N THR A 332 11.37 17.36 -32.25
CA THR A 332 9.96 17.34 -32.67
C THR A 332 9.45 15.91 -32.83
N LEU A 333 10.18 15.05 -33.55
CA LEU A 333 9.79 13.64 -33.73
C LEU A 333 9.77 12.85 -32.42
N GLN A 334 10.75 13.07 -31.56
CA GLN A 334 10.82 12.39 -30.27
C GLN A 334 9.67 12.83 -29.36
N THR A 335 9.38 14.13 -29.30
CA THR A 335 8.25 14.65 -28.52
C THR A 335 6.92 14.14 -29.07
N ALA A 336 6.74 14.15 -30.39
CA ALA A 336 5.55 13.59 -31.03
C ALA A 336 5.44 12.07 -30.77
N ALA A 337 6.53 11.31 -30.78
CA ALA A 337 6.51 9.87 -30.50
C ALA A 337 6.15 9.56 -29.04
N ILE A 338 6.59 10.40 -28.09
CA ILE A 338 6.15 10.35 -26.69
C ILE A 338 4.66 10.70 -26.59
N GLY A 339 4.24 11.77 -27.27
CA GLY A 339 2.84 12.20 -27.32
C GLY A 339 1.91 11.12 -27.87
N ALA A 340 2.31 10.45 -28.95
CA ALA A 340 1.58 9.34 -29.54
C ALA A 340 1.34 8.22 -28.52
N ARG A 341 2.36 7.86 -27.73
CA ARG A 341 2.26 6.85 -26.68
C ARG A 341 1.37 7.31 -25.52
N LEU A 342 1.50 8.55 -25.06
CA LEU A 342 0.66 9.15 -24.01
C LEU A 342 -0.82 9.19 -24.38
N LEU A 343 -1.11 9.41 -25.67
CA LEU A 343 -2.46 9.53 -26.25
C LEU A 343 -3.00 8.22 -26.83
N ASP A 344 -2.22 7.14 -26.76
CA ASP A 344 -2.58 5.82 -27.29
C ASP A 344 -2.84 5.81 -28.82
N TRP A 345 -2.12 6.66 -29.57
CA TRP A 345 -2.14 6.70 -31.03
C TRP A 345 -1.10 5.73 -31.61
N PRO A 346 -1.40 4.95 -32.67
CA PRO A 346 -2.56 5.06 -33.56
C PRO A 346 -3.76 4.19 -33.19
N ALA A 347 -3.74 3.50 -32.04
CA ALA A 347 -4.84 2.64 -31.61
C ALA A 347 -6.14 3.40 -31.30
N LYS A 348 -6.01 4.64 -30.80
CA LYS A 348 -7.09 5.61 -30.63
C LYS A 348 -6.92 6.78 -31.60
N GLU A 349 -8.03 7.25 -32.14
CA GLU A 349 -8.08 8.50 -32.89
C GLU A 349 -7.94 9.70 -31.95
N LEU A 350 -7.28 10.75 -32.45
CA LEU A 350 -6.89 11.95 -31.69
C LEU A 350 -7.88 13.09 -31.84
#